data_AF-A0A3E4US97-F1
#
_entry.id   AF-A0A3E4US97-F1
#
_cell.length_a   1.000
_cell.length_b   1.000
_cell.length_c   1.000
_cell.angle_alpha   90.00
_cell.angle_beta   90.00
_cell.angle_gamma   90.00
#
_symmetry.space_group_name_H-M   'P 1'
#
loop_
_entity.id
_entity.type
_entity.pdbx_description
1 polymer ?
#
loop_
_entity_poly.entity_id
_entity_poly.type
_entity_poly.pdbx_seq_one_letter_code
_entity_poly.pdbx_strand_id
1 'polypeptide(L)'
;MDSERALAVAEESFLVNLLSDETQEIIRHDMREYEIENGCRFERDETGKYLWMQRPFSELKKVLYSGTDLIYCEPEEVKELYKKSRTYSIPIELSKADLRSLCCKAGSVGLTVGELLENFINDLIIGERSNGSDERMYAEQWFQRCWFSIDYGTSSFLSYLYNMTMIDYVEGLLEELEHYDSAHKLEDYENLERQEIQNELEGIFNDYKEECKNESCSFKEEIEEIKKWINEREGLTKHAGIYSEHKKSH
;
A
#
# COMPACT_ATOMS: atom_id res chain seq x y z
N MET A 1 5.20 -10.19 18.42
CA MET A 1 5.90 -8.91 18.24
C MET A 1 4.92 -7.86 18.71
N ASP A 2 5.25 -7.12 19.77
CA ASP A 2 4.37 -6.07 20.26
C ASP A 2 4.42 -4.93 19.23
N SER A 3 3.26 -4.52 18.71
CA SER A 3 3.17 -3.40 17.78
C SER A 3 3.35 -2.09 18.56
N GLU A 4 4.20 -1.20 18.08
CA GLU A 4 4.40 0.13 18.68
C GLU A 4 3.47 1.16 18.00
N ARG A 5 2.93 2.11 18.78
CA ARG A 5 2.07 3.19 18.24
C ARG A 5 2.31 4.52 18.95
N ALA A 6 2.70 5.55 18.19
CA ALA A 6 2.87 6.89 18.72
C ALA A 6 1.57 7.71 18.68
N LEU A 7 1.19 8.31 19.80
CA LEU A 7 -0.03 9.14 19.93
C LEU A 7 0.22 10.37 20.81
N ALA A 8 -0.41 11.50 20.49
CA ALA A 8 -0.39 12.68 21.35
C ALA A 8 -1.60 12.68 22.28
N VAL A 9 -1.48 11.93 23.37
CA VAL A 9 -2.50 11.86 24.43
C VAL A 9 -1.87 12.37 25.73
N ALA A 10 -2.20 13.61 26.09
CA ALA A 10 -1.69 14.22 27.32
C ALA A 10 -2.26 13.54 28.59
N GLU A 11 -3.54 13.12 28.55
CA GLU A 11 -4.20 12.43 29.65
C GLU A 11 -5.19 11.40 29.11
N GLU A 12 -5.10 10.14 29.57
CA GLU A 12 -5.99 9.07 29.09
C GLU A 12 -7.47 9.23 29.54
N SER A 13 -7.72 10.13 30.50
CA SER A 13 -9.08 10.47 30.93
C SER A 13 -9.79 11.37 29.91
N PHE A 14 -9.05 12.03 29.01
CA PHE A 14 -9.61 12.95 28.03
C PHE A 14 -10.44 12.21 26.99
N LEU A 15 -11.52 12.88 26.56
CA LEU A 15 -12.32 12.40 25.46
C LEU A 15 -11.50 12.47 24.17
N VAL A 16 -11.62 11.43 23.34
CA VAL A 16 -10.83 11.31 22.10
C VAL A 16 -11.06 12.51 21.17
N ASN A 17 -12.28 13.05 21.10
CA ASN A 17 -12.63 14.23 20.29
C ASN A 17 -12.06 15.55 20.80
N LEU A 18 -11.38 15.57 21.96
CA LEU A 18 -10.67 16.73 22.49
C LEU A 18 -9.16 16.64 22.25
N LEU A 19 -8.66 15.53 21.67
CA LEU A 19 -7.27 15.40 21.25
C LEU A 19 -7.01 16.22 19.98
N SER A 20 -5.74 16.37 19.58
CA SER A 20 -5.41 17.04 18.32
C SER A 20 -6.08 16.37 17.12
N ASP A 21 -6.41 17.13 16.08
CA ASP A 21 -7.07 16.60 14.88
C ASP A 21 -6.25 15.47 14.24
N GLU A 22 -4.92 15.58 14.26
CA GLU A 22 -4.01 14.54 13.78
C GLU A 22 -4.13 13.26 14.60
N THR A 23 -4.17 13.36 15.93
CA THR A 23 -4.32 12.20 16.82
C THR A 23 -5.70 11.55 16.65
N GLN A 24 -6.73 12.37 16.45
CA GLN A 24 -8.07 11.87 16.15
C GLN A 24 -8.09 11.10 14.82
N GLU A 25 -7.42 11.59 13.78
CA GLU A 25 -7.42 10.90 12.48
C GLU A 25 -6.59 9.62 12.49
N ILE A 26 -5.48 9.61 13.23
CA ILE A 26 -4.73 8.39 13.55
C ILE A 26 -5.66 7.35 14.19
N ILE A 27 -6.39 7.75 15.23
CA ILE A 27 -7.29 6.85 15.94
C ILE A 27 -8.41 6.35 15.02
N ARG A 28 -9.01 7.22 14.18
CA ARG A 28 -10.06 6.81 13.23
C ARG A 28 -9.52 5.81 12.20
N HIS A 29 -8.28 5.99 11.74
CA HIS A 29 -7.62 5.05 10.85
C HIS A 29 -7.44 3.69 11.55
N ASP A 30 -6.92 3.68 12.77
CA ASP A 30 -6.67 2.45 13.51
C ASP A 30 -7.97 1.71 13.81
N MET A 31 -9.06 2.44 14.09
CA MET A 31 -10.39 1.85 14.20
C MET A 31 -10.84 1.17 12.90
N ARG A 32 -10.58 1.76 11.72
CA ARG A 32 -10.94 1.15 10.43
C ARG A 32 -10.15 -0.13 10.18
N GLU A 33 -8.84 -0.11 10.41
CA GLU A 33 -7.98 -1.30 10.26
C GLU A 33 -8.42 -2.41 11.22
N TYR A 34 -8.69 -2.06 12.48
CA TYR A 34 -9.18 -3.03 13.48
C TYR A 34 -10.53 -3.65 13.08
N GLU A 35 -11.46 -2.88 12.51
CA GLU A 35 -12.73 -3.41 11.99
C GLU A 35 -12.52 -4.45 10.89
N ILE A 36 -11.56 -4.19 9.98
CA ILE A 36 -11.20 -5.09 8.87
C ILE A 36 -10.56 -6.37 9.42
N GLU A 37 -9.54 -6.24 10.26
CA GLU A 37 -8.78 -7.38 10.80
C GLU A 37 -9.64 -8.31 11.65
N ASN A 38 -10.56 -7.75 12.44
CA ASN A 38 -11.36 -8.51 13.41
C ASN A 38 -12.79 -8.80 12.92
N GLY A 39 -13.15 -8.37 11.71
CA GLY A 39 -14.50 -8.54 11.15
C GLY A 39 -15.59 -7.94 12.05
N CYS A 40 -15.30 -6.83 12.72
CA CYS A 40 -16.18 -6.20 13.70
C CYS A 40 -16.62 -4.80 13.25
N ARG A 41 -17.54 -4.17 14.00
CA ARG A 41 -18.01 -2.82 13.69
C ARG A 41 -18.16 -1.99 14.94
N PHE A 42 -17.43 -0.90 15.05
CA PHE A 42 -17.61 0.10 16.09
C PHE A 42 -18.94 0.84 15.89
N GLU A 43 -19.54 1.20 17.02
CA GLU A 43 -20.79 1.97 17.05
C GLU A 43 -20.63 3.34 16.39
N ARG A 44 -21.60 3.70 15.56
CA ARG A 44 -21.64 4.97 14.82
C ARG A 44 -22.95 5.70 15.10
N ASP A 45 -22.92 7.03 15.03
CA ASP A 45 -24.12 7.86 15.07
C ASP A 45 -24.90 7.82 13.75
N GLU A 46 -26.04 8.53 13.72
CA GLU A 46 -26.90 8.66 12.53
C GLU A 46 -26.21 9.33 11.33
N THR A 47 -25.08 10.02 11.55
CA THR A 47 -24.25 10.63 10.50
C THR A 47 -23.08 9.73 10.08
N GLY A 48 -22.93 8.54 10.68
CA GLY A 48 -21.87 7.59 10.40
C GLY A 48 -20.57 7.84 11.17
N LYS A 49 -20.53 8.79 12.12
CA LYS A 49 -19.33 9.07 12.92
C LYS A 49 -19.20 8.10 14.09
N TYR A 50 -17.97 7.70 14.41
CA TYR A 50 -17.70 6.81 15.54
C TYR A 50 -18.10 7.43 16.88
N LEU A 51 -19.02 6.78 17.59
CA LEU A 51 -19.42 7.18 18.95
C LEU A 51 -18.28 7.04 19.96
N TRP A 52 -17.34 6.14 19.68
CA TRP A 52 -16.12 5.94 20.48
C TRP A 52 -15.20 7.17 20.52
N MET A 53 -15.34 8.10 19.56
CA MET A 53 -14.61 9.37 19.62
C MET A 53 -15.07 10.27 20.76
N GLN A 54 -16.25 10.01 21.34
CA GLN A 54 -16.80 10.78 22.46
C GLN A 54 -16.49 10.13 23.82
N ARG A 55 -15.70 9.04 23.84
CA ARG A 55 -15.33 8.32 25.07
C ARG A 55 -13.94 8.72 25.56
N PRO A 56 -13.62 8.51 26.85
CA PRO A 56 -12.26 8.64 27.36
C PRO A 56 -11.29 7.73 26.60
N PHE A 57 -10.09 8.22 26.30
CA PHE A 57 -9.06 7.44 25.60
C PHE A 57 -8.73 6.13 26.35
N SER A 58 -8.75 6.14 27.68
CA SER A 58 -8.53 4.95 28.53
C SER A 58 -9.53 3.80 28.28
N GLU A 59 -10.77 4.09 27.83
CA GLU A 59 -11.72 3.05 27.42
C GLU A 59 -11.36 2.50 26.04
N LEU A 60 -11.04 3.39 25.09
CA LEU A 60 -10.66 3.00 23.74
C LEU A 60 -9.36 2.20 23.73
N LYS A 61 -8.36 2.59 24.54
CA LYS A 61 -7.07 1.91 24.70
C LYS A 61 -7.22 0.43 25.04
N LYS A 62 -8.18 0.09 25.91
CA LYS A 62 -8.43 -1.30 26.33
C LYS A 62 -8.97 -2.19 25.20
N VAL A 63 -9.58 -1.59 24.19
CA VAL A 63 -10.19 -2.30 23.06
C VAL A 63 -9.26 -2.26 21.86
N LEU A 64 -8.92 -1.06 21.41
CA LEU A 64 -8.20 -0.82 20.15
C LEU A 64 -6.69 -1.08 20.25
N TYR A 65 -6.09 -0.78 21.41
CA TYR A 65 -4.63 -0.84 21.62
C TYR A 65 -4.23 -1.88 22.66
N SER A 66 -5.05 -2.93 22.83
CA SER A 66 -4.76 -4.02 23.75
C SER A 66 -3.59 -4.85 23.22
N GLY A 67 -2.43 -4.78 23.89
CA GLY A 67 -1.20 -5.44 23.45
C GLY A 67 -0.33 -4.59 22.50
N THR A 68 -0.70 -3.32 22.27
CA THR A 68 0.13 -2.34 21.56
C THR A 68 0.94 -1.52 22.57
N ASP A 69 2.23 -1.34 22.31
CA ASP A 69 3.07 -0.44 23.10
C ASP A 69 2.82 1.02 22.66
N LEU A 70 2.15 1.79 23.51
CA LEU A 70 1.79 3.18 23.22
C LEU A 70 2.90 4.13 23.63
N ILE A 71 3.44 4.86 22.65
CA ILE A 71 4.44 5.90 22.84
C ILE A 71 3.71 7.25 22.88
N TYR A 72 3.74 7.92 24.03
CA TYR A 72 3.12 9.25 24.17
C TYR A 72 4.13 10.33 23.75
N CYS A 73 3.78 11.08 22.72
CA CYS A 73 4.63 12.16 22.20
C CYS A 73 3.89 13.50 22.15
N GLU A 74 4.63 14.58 21.88
CA GLU A 74 4.03 15.90 21.68
C GLU A 74 3.18 15.93 20.39
N PRO A 75 2.12 16.76 20.33
CA PRO A 75 1.26 16.87 19.14
C PRO A 75 2.02 17.11 17.83
N GLU A 76 3.06 17.94 17.85
CA GLU A 76 3.84 18.27 16.65
C GLU A 76 4.68 17.08 16.17
N GLU A 77 5.19 16.26 17.10
CA GLU A 77 5.96 15.06 16.77
C GLU A 77 5.05 13.99 16.15
N VAL A 78 3.87 13.77 16.74
CA VAL A 78 2.86 12.83 16.21
C VAL A 78 2.37 13.28 14.84
N LYS A 79 2.20 14.58 14.63
CA LYS A 79 1.86 15.15 13.33
C LYS A 79 2.92 14.87 12.27
N GLU A 80 4.20 15.08 12.58
CA GLU A 80 5.29 14.79 11.65
C GLU A 80 5.41 13.29 11.35
N LEU A 81 5.31 12.44 12.38
CA LEU A 81 5.29 10.98 12.21
C LEU A 81 4.12 10.54 11.33
N TYR A 82 2.92 11.06 11.60
CA TYR A 82 1.71 10.75 10.83
C TYR A 82 1.85 11.14 9.37
N LYS A 83 2.29 12.39 9.12
CA LYS A 83 2.57 12.86 7.77
C LYS A 83 3.58 11.97 7.07
N LYS A 84 4.68 11.60 7.74
CA LYS A 84 5.73 10.76 7.19
C LYS A 84 5.23 9.36 6.83
N SER A 85 4.36 8.74 7.64
CA SER A 85 3.76 7.43 7.36
C SER A 85 2.84 7.39 6.14
N ARG A 86 2.36 8.55 5.67
CA ARG A 86 1.49 8.69 4.51
C ARG A 86 2.16 9.37 3.32
N THR A 87 3.46 9.65 3.44
CA THR A 87 4.24 10.29 2.39
C THR A 87 5.13 9.26 1.74
N TYR A 88 4.91 9.03 0.45
CA TYR A 88 5.68 8.11 -0.37
C TYR A 88 6.53 8.90 -1.37
N SER A 89 7.77 8.46 -1.59
CA SER A 89 8.67 9.07 -2.56
C SER A 89 8.75 8.19 -3.81
N ILE A 90 8.19 8.66 -4.91
CA ILE A 90 8.24 7.99 -6.22
C ILE A 90 9.23 8.74 -7.10
N PRO A 91 10.34 8.12 -7.54
CA PRO A 91 11.28 8.77 -8.45
C PRO A 91 10.64 8.93 -9.83
N ILE A 92 10.76 10.13 -10.42
CA ILE A 92 10.26 10.43 -11.78
C ILE A 92 11.42 10.92 -12.63
N GLU A 93 11.67 10.25 -13.75
CA GLU A 93 12.67 10.66 -14.72
C GLU A 93 12.10 11.72 -15.68
N LEU A 94 12.72 12.90 -15.71
CA LEU A 94 12.31 14.01 -16.57
C LEU A 94 13.54 14.71 -17.16
N SER A 95 13.39 15.23 -18.38
CA SER A 95 14.37 16.18 -18.90
C SER A 95 14.35 17.48 -18.08
N LYS A 96 15.44 18.24 -18.10
CA LYS A 96 15.50 19.55 -17.44
C LYS A 96 14.42 20.53 -17.96
N ALA A 97 14.05 20.42 -19.24
CA ALA A 97 13.04 21.26 -19.85
C ALA A 97 11.62 20.89 -19.36
N ASP A 98 11.35 19.58 -19.24
CA ASP A 98 10.05 19.09 -18.76
C ASP A 98 9.87 19.38 -17.28
N LEU A 99 10.92 19.18 -16.46
CA LEU A 99 10.90 19.55 -15.05
C LEU A 99 10.58 21.04 -14.87
N ARG A 100 11.23 21.91 -15.65
CA ARG A 100 10.93 23.36 -15.61
C ARG A 100 9.47 23.64 -15.98
N SER A 101 8.96 22.97 -17.01
CA SER A 101 7.57 23.14 -17.45
C SER A 101 6.58 22.68 -16.39
N LEU A 102 6.85 21.56 -15.71
CA LEU A 102 6.06 21.04 -14.60
C LEU A 102 6.05 22.01 -13.42
N CYS A 103 7.22 22.56 -13.04
CA CYS A 103 7.30 23.59 -12.00
C CYS A 103 6.50 24.85 -12.36
N CYS A 104 6.60 25.32 -13.60
CA CYS A 104 5.81 26.48 -14.06
C CYS A 104 4.31 26.19 -14.07
N LYS A 105 3.90 24.97 -14.43
CA LYS A 105 2.49 24.55 -14.43
C LYS A 105 1.92 24.57 -13.01
N ALA A 106 2.61 23.95 -12.05
CA ALA A 106 2.21 23.95 -10.64
C ALA A 106 2.17 25.38 -10.07
N GLY A 107 3.24 26.15 -10.29
CA GLY A 107 3.33 27.54 -9.84
C GLY A 107 2.26 28.46 -10.42
N SER A 108 1.77 28.20 -11.65
CA SER A 108 0.72 29.02 -12.27
C SER A 108 -0.64 28.95 -11.57
N VAL A 109 -0.85 27.92 -10.74
CA VAL A 109 -2.07 27.72 -9.94
C VAL A 109 -1.79 27.77 -8.43
N GLY A 110 -0.58 28.19 -8.03
CA GLY A 110 -0.19 28.32 -6.63
C GLY A 110 0.05 27.00 -5.90
N LEU A 111 0.32 25.91 -6.62
CA LEU A 111 0.61 24.59 -6.05
C LEU A 111 2.10 24.27 -6.12
N THR A 112 2.56 23.42 -5.21
CA THR A 112 3.81 22.67 -5.38
C THR A 112 3.65 21.59 -6.46
N VAL A 113 4.78 21.07 -6.96
CA VAL A 113 4.75 19.93 -7.91
C VAL A 113 4.11 18.69 -7.26
N GLY A 114 4.41 18.44 -5.99
CA GLY A 114 3.83 17.33 -5.23
C GLY A 114 2.31 17.44 -5.17
N GLU A 115 1.78 18.57 -4.71
CA GLU A 115 0.32 18.78 -4.64
C GLU A 115 -0.36 18.65 -6.01
N LEU A 116 0.24 19.18 -7.07
CA LEU A 116 -0.32 19.04 -8.43
C LEU A 116 -0.39 17.55 -8.85
N LEU A 117 0.67 16.79 -8.61
CA LEU A 117 0.72 15.36 -8.97
C LEU A 117 -0.19 14.52 -8.07
N GLU A 118 -0.26 14.82 -6.77
CA GLU A 118 -1.17 14.17 -5.83
C GLU A 118 -2.62 14.31 -6.30
N ASN A 119 -3.03 15.49 -6.76
CA ASN A 119 -4.37 15.70 -7.31
C ASN A 119 -4.64 14.82 -8.53
N PHE A 120 -3.71 14.81 -9.51
CA PHE A 120 -3.84 13.98 -10.70
C PHE A 120 -3.88 12.48 -10.36
N ILE A 121 -3.03 12.01 -9.46
CA ILE A 121 -3.01 10.61 -9.01
C ILE A 121 -4.33 10.24 -8.34
N ASN A 122 -4.89 11.10 -7.48
CA ASN A 122 -6.18 10.86 -6.86
C ASN A 122 -7.31 10.72 -7.89
N ASP A 123 -7.28 11.48 -8.98
CA ASP A 123 -8.26 11.30 -10.06
C ASP A 123 -8.04 10.02 -10.86
N LEU A 124 -6.78 9.63 -11.08
CA LEU A 124 -6.42 8.40 -11.78
C LEU A 124 -6.86 7.13 -11.03
N ILE A 125 -6.70 7.10 -9.71
CA ILE A 125 -6.98 5.89 -8.90
C ILE A 125 -8.34 5.94 -8.18
N ILE A 126 -9.17 6.95 -8.43
CA ILE A 126 -10.43 7.18 -7.70
C ILE A 126 -10.16 7.30 -6.18
N GLY A 127 -9.12 8.06 -5.83
CA GLY A 127 -8.69 8.29 -4.45
C GLY A 127 -9.63 9.21 -3.66
N GLU A 128 -9.45 9.23 -2.34
CA GLU A 128 -10.30 10.00 -1.40
C GLU A 128 -10.34 11.50 -1.67
N ARG A 129 -9.29 12.04 -2.30
CA ARG A 129 -9.13 13.47 -2.61
C ARG A 129 -9.32 13.78 -4.10
N SER A 130 -10.07 12.95 -4.83
CA SER A 130 -10.39 13.19 -6.23
C SER A 130 -11.15 14.51 -6.41
N ASN A 131 -10.86 15.23 -7.50
CA ASN A 131 -11.41 16.55 -7.81
C ASN A 131 -12.86 16.50 -8.31
N GLY A 132 -13.37 15.33 -8.70
CA GLY A 132 -14.74 15.19 -9.19
C GLY A 132 -14.93 14.01 -10.12
N SER A 133 -16.18 13.74 -10.50
CA SER A 133 -16.50 12.66 -11.44
C SER A 133 -15.95 12.91 -12.84
N ASP A 134 -15.91 14.17 -13.26
CA ASP A 134 -15.50 14.55 -14.62
C ASP A 134 -13.99 14.41 -14.77
N GLU A 135 -13.23 14.82 -13.75
CA GLU A 135 -11.77 14.66 -13.69
C GLU A 135 -11.38 13.18 -13.70
N ARG A 136 -12.07 12.34 -12.91
CA ARG A 136 -11.89 10.88 -12.96
C ARG A 136 -12.19 10.30 -14.34
N MET A 137 -13.28 10.75 -14.95
CA MET A 137 -13.64 10.33 -16.30
C MET A 137 -12.53 10.69 -17.31
N TYR A 138 -11.93 11.88 -17.20
CA TYR A 138 -10.82 12.28 -18.07
C TYR A 138 -9.52 11.51 -17.77
N ALA A 139 -9.20 11.26 -16.50
CA ALA A 139 -8.05 10.46 -16.11
C ALA A 139 -8.17 9.02 -16.61
N GLU A 140 -9.34 8.41 -16.48
CA GLU A 140 -9.65 7.10 -17.03
C GLU A 140 -9.53 7.10 -18.56
N GLN A 141 -10.10 8.10 -19.25
CA GLN A 141 -9.92 8.21 -20.70
C GLN A 141 -8.46 8.36 -21.12
N TRP A 142 -7.64 9.06 -20.33
CA TRP A 142 -6.21 9.16 -20.58
C TRP A 142 -5.54 7.78 -20.41
N PHE A 143 -5.81 7.07 -19.32
CA PHE A 143 -5.29 5.71 -19.06
C PHE A 143 -5.68 4.75 -20.19
N GLN A 144 -6.94 4.84 -20.64
CA GLN A 144 -7.51 4.00 -21.68
C GLN A 144 -7.07 4.33 -23.12
N ARG A 145 -6.42 5.49 -23.33
CA ARG A 145 -6.01 5.94 -24.68
C ARG A 145 -4.51 5.98 -24.86
N CYS A 146 -3.77 6.24 -23.79
CA CYS A 146 -2.38 5.86 -23.77
C CYS A 146 -2.34 4.34 -23.97
N TRP A 147 -1.39 3.85 -24.75
CA TRP A 147 -1.27 2.42 -25.13
C TRP A 147 -1.06 1.47 -23.93
N PHE A 148 -1.28 1.94 -22.71
CA PHE A 148 -1.39 1.17 -21.48
C PHE A 148 -2.56 0.16 -21.52
N SER A 149 -3.65 0.44 -22.27
CA SER A 149 -4.86 -0.38 -22.26
C SER A 149 -5.24 -1.06 -23.58
N ILE A 150 -4.50 -0.85 -24.67
CA ILE A 150 -4.84 -1.46 -25.97
C ILE A 150 -4.76 -2.99 -25.91
N ASP A 151 -3.91 -3.52 -25.04
CA ASP A 151 -3.91 -4.93 -24.64
C ASP A 151 -4.45 -5.04 -23.20
N TYR A 152 -5.76 -4.95 -23.04
CA TYR A 152 -6.43 -5.29 -21.79
C TYR A 152 -6.02 -6.70 -21.35
N GLY A 153 -5.05 -6.78 -20.43
CA GLY A 153 -4.79 -7.93 -19.57
C GLY A 153 -4.06 -9.13 -20.14
N THR A 154 -3.38 -9.02 -21.28
CA THR A 154 -2.76 -10.19 -21.93
C THR A 154 -1.37 -9.95 -22.52
N SER A 155 -0.80 -8.74 -22.44
CA SER A 155 0.50 -8.43 -23.04
C SER A 155 1.69 -8.93 -22.20
N SER A 156 1.58 -8.91 -20.87
CA SER A 156 2.58 -9.44 -19.94
C SER A 156 1.97 -10.39 -18.91
N PHE A 157 2.79 -11.29 -18.36
CA PHE A 157 2.35 -12.23 -17.35
C PHE A 157 1.88 -11.51 -16.06
N LEU A 158 2.55 -10.43 -15.66
CA LEU A 158 2.12 -9.60 -14.53
C LEU A 158 0.70 -9.04 -14.72
N SER A 159 0.39 -8.51 -15.91
CA SER A 159 -0.94 -7.96 -16.19
C SER A 159 -2.03 -9.05 -16.15
N TYR A 160 -1.70 -10.25 -16.63
CA TYR A 160 -2.58 -11.41 -16.59
C TYR A 160 -2.90 -11.81 -15.15
N LEU A 161 -1.88 -11.98 -14.31
CA LEU A 161 -2.03 -12.33 -12.89
C LEU A 161 -2.89 -11.32 -12.13
N TYR A 162 -2.74 -10.03 -12.44
CA TYR A 162 -3.56 -8.98 -11.85
C TYR A 162 -5.04 -9.10 -12.22
N ASN A 163 -5.34 -9.32 -13.50
CA ASN A 163 -6.73 -9.48 -13.96
C ASN A 163 -7.37 -10.76 -13.43
N MET A 164 -6.58 -11.81 -13.25
CA MET A 164 -7.01 -13.09 -12.69
C MET A 164 -7.02 -13.10 -11.15
N THR A 165 -6.64 -11.99 -10.49
CA THR A 165 -6.50 -11.90 -9.02
C THR A 165 -5.57 -12.96 -8.42
N MET A 166 -4.54 -13.37 -9.18
CA MET A 166 -3.58 -14.42 -8.82
C MET A 166 -2.23 -13.88 -8.36
N ILE A 167 -2.01 -12.57 -8.38
CA ILE A 167 -0.69 -11.97 -8.08
C ILE A 167 -0.20 -12.33 -6.67
N ASP A 168 -1.06 -12.26 -5.65
CA ASP A 168 -0.71 -12.59 -4.27
C ASP A 168 -0.38 -14.09 -4.10
N TYR A 169 -1.06 -14.95 -4.87
CA TYR A 169 -0.77 -16.38 -4.88
C TYR A 169 0.60 -16.70 -5.49
N VAL A 170 0.88 -16.10 -6.65
CA VAL A 170 2.17 -16.27 -7.34
C VAL A 170 3.32 -15.68 -6.53
N GLU A 171 3.11 -14.55 -5.85
CA GLU A 171 4.09 -14.00 -4.91
C GLU A 171 4.43 -15.00 -3.79
N GLY A 172 3.44 -15.62 -3.16
CA GLY A 172 3.67 -16.65 -2.14
C GLY A 172 4.48 -17.85 -2.68
N LEU A 173 4.14 -18.34 -3.87
CA LEU A 173 4.92 -19.40 -4.53
C LEU A 173 6.37 -18.99 -4.81
N LEU A 174 6.61 -17.73 -5.20
CA LEU A 174 7.95 -17.21 -5.44
C LEU A 174 8.77 -17.07 -4.15
N GLU A 175 8.14 -16.68 -3.04
CA GLU A 175 8.78 -16.61 -1.71
C GLU A 175 9.19 -18.01 -1.22
N GLU A 176 8.30 -19.00 -1.36
CA GLU A 176 8.60 -20.39 -1.00
C GLU A 176 9.73 -20.96 -1.86
N LEU A 177 9.71 -20.69 -3.17
CA LEU A 177 10.76 -21.11 -4.08
C LEU A 177 12.12 -20.49 -3.70
N GLU A 178 12.14 -19.20 -3.35
CA GLU A 178 13.34 -18.52 -2.87
C GLU A 178 13.85 -19.09 -1.53
N HIS A 179 12.94 -19.46 -0.62
CA HIS A 179 13.29 -20.15 0.62
C HIS A 179 14.07 -21.44 0.34
N TYR A 180 13.54 -22.31 -0.54
CA TYR A 180 14.22 -23.54 -0.91
C TYR A 180 15.53 -23.29 -1.68
N ASP A 181 15.57 -22.31 -2.57
CA ASP A 181 16.78 -21.95 -3.33
C ASP A 181 17.91 -21.39 -2.44
N SER A 182 17.55 -20.79 -1.32
CA SER A 182 18.50 -20.26 -0.33
C SER A 182 19.04 -21.33 0.62
N ALA A 183 18.42 -22.51 0.70
CA ALA A 183 18.80 -23.57 1.61
C ALA A 183 20.15 -24.20 1.20
N HIS A 184 21.05 -24.36 2.17
CA HIS A 184 22.37 -24.94 1.90
C HIS A 184 22.30 -26.42 1.47
N LYS A 185 21.26 -27.12 1.91
CA LYS A 185 20.98 -28.51 1.56
C LYS A 185 19.49 -28.77 1.75
N LEU A 186 18.86 -29.36 0.74
CA LEU A 186 17.49 -29.83 0.78
C LEU A 186 17.45 -31.35 1.01
N GLU A 187 16.51 -31.81 1.83
CA GLU A 187 16.13 -33.21 1.94
C GLU A 187 15.30 -33.66 0.72
N ASP A 188 15.12 -34.96 0.54
CA ASP A 188 14.41 -35.51 -0.64
C ASP A 188 12.96 -35.00 -0.72
N TYR A 189 12.28 -34.84 0.43
CA TYR A 189 10.92 -34.32 0.48
C TYR A 189 10.88 -32.82 0.12
N GLU A 190 11.85 -32.03 0.57
CA GLU A 190 11.93 -30.59 0.26
C GLU A 190 12.24 -30.35 -1.23
N ASN A 191 13.04 -31.24 -1.83
CA ASN A 191 13.26 -31.21 -3.28
C ASN A 191 11.99 -31.50 -4.08
N LEU A 192 11.14 -32.42 -3.58
CA LEU A 192 9.84 -32.71 -4.21
C LEU A 192 8.91 -31.50 -4.09
N GLU A 193 8.78 -30.91 -2.90
CA GLU A 193 7.95 -29.71 -2.67
C GLU A 193 8.41 -28.53 -3.54
N ARG A 194 9.73 -28.26 -3.59
CA ARG A 194 10.31 -27.25 -4.49
C ARG A 194 9.95 -27.50 -5.96
N GLN A 195 9.97 -28.77 -6.40
CA GLN A 195 9.61 -29.13 -7.77
C GLN A 195 8.11 -28.97 -8.04
N GLU A 196 7.25 -29.26 -7.06
CA GLU A 196 5.79 -29.04 -7.17
C GLU A 196 5.48 -27.55 -7.35
N ILE A 197 6.10 -26.67 -6.55
CA ILE A 197 5.98 -25.22 -6.68
C ILE A 197 6.43 -24.73 -8.06
N GLN A 198 7.58 -25.24 -8.54
CA GLN A 198 8.07 -24.91 -9.88
C GLN A 198 7.09 -25.33 -10.98
N ASN A 199 6.55 -26.55 -10.90
CA ASN A 199 5.57 -27.05 -11.87
C ASN A 199 4.27 -26.25 -11.85
N GLU A 200 3.85 -25.79 -10.67
CA GLU A 200 2.66 -24.97 -10.53
C GLU A 200 2.84 -23.59 -11.17
N LEU A 201 3.95 -22.90 -10.89
CA LEU A 201 4.28 -21.63 -11.54
C LEU A 201 4.36 -21.77 -13.07
N GLU A 202 4.98 -22.84 -13.57
CA GLU A 202 5.02 -23.15 -15.00
C GLU A 202 3.62 -23.45 -15.57
N GLY A 203 2.75 -24.12 -14.81
CA GLY A 203 1.36 -24.36 -15.17
C GLY A 203 0.60 -23.06 -15.37
N ILE A 204 0.64 -22.17 -14.38
CA ILE A 204 0.00 -20.84 -14.44
C ILE A 204 0.55 -20.02 -15.63
N PHE A 205 1.85 -20.10 -15.88
CA PHE A 205 2.46 -19.43 -17.02
C PHE A 205 2.01 -20.02 -18.36
N ASN A 206 1.82 -21.35 -18.45
CA ASN A 206 1.31 -21.98 -19.67
C ASN A 206 -0.15 -21.58 -19.93
N ASP A 207 -0.99 -21.51 -18.90
CA ASP A 207 -2.35 -21.00 -19.01
C ASP A 207 -2.36 -19.57 -19.55
N TYR A 208 -1.49 -18.70 -19.01
CA TYR A 208 -1.25 -17.35 -19.57
C TYR A 208 -0.91 -17.41 -21.06
N LYS A 209 0.05 -18.24 -21.49
CA LYS A 209 0.45 -18.35 -22.90
C LYS A 209 -0.69 -18.79 -23.80
N GLU A 210 -1.49 -19.76 -23.37
CA GLU A 210 -2.61 -20.30 -24.13
C GLU A 210 -3.75 -19.28 -24.26
N GLU A 211 -4.17 -18.68 -23.15
CA GLU A 211 -5.28 -17.73 -23.11
C GLU A 211 -4.94 -16.42 -23.84
N CYS A 212 -3.70 -15.95 -23.68
CA CYS A 212 -3.22 -14.69 -24.26
C CYS A 212 -2.65 -14.85 -25.67
N LYS A 213 -2.47 -16.09 -26.17
CA LYS A 213 -1.83 -16.40 -27.46
C LYS A 213 -0.43 -15.78 -27.59
N ASN A 214 0.31 -15.72 -26.49
CA ASN A 214 1.66 -15.13 -26.45
C ASN A 214 2.73 -16.23 -26.47
N GLU A 215 3.04 -16.76 -27.65
CA GLU A 215 3.96 -17.89 -27.80
C GLU A 215 5.44 -17.51 -27.59
N SER A 216 5.79 -16.23 -27.77
CA SER A 216 7.18 -15.74 -27.78
C SER A 216 7.76 -15.37 -26.42
N CYS A 217 6.94 -15.26 -25.37
CA CYS A 217 7.40 -14.86 -24.04
C CYS A 217 8.23 -15.97 -23.34
N SER A 218 9.21 -15.54 -22.54
CA SER A 218 10.11 -16.39 -21.76
C SER A 218 9.68 -16.41 -20.31
N PHE A 219 9.47 -17.60 -19.73
CA PHE A 219 9.11 -17.77 -18.32
C PHE A 219 10.07 -17.01 -17.41
N LYS A 220 11.38 -17.13 -17.65
CA LYS A 220 12.40 -16.49 -16.84
C LYS A 220 12.30 -14.95 -16.87
N GLU A 221 12.11 -14.37 -18.05
CA GLU A 221 12.05 -12.91 -18.22
C GLU A 221 10.79 -12.34 -17.57
N GLU A 222 9.65 -13.02 -17.72
CA GLU A 222 8.38 -12.62 -17.11
C GLU A 222 8.41 -12.72 -15.58
N ILE A 223 9.02 -13.77 -15.02
CA ILE A 223 9.24 -13.89 -13.57
C ILE A 223 10.19 -12.81 -13.06
N GLU A 224 11.24 -12.44 -13.80
CA GLU A 224 12.14 -11.35 -13.43
C GLU A 224 11.40 -10.00 -13.36
N GLU A 225 10.51 -9.70 -14.30
CA GLU A 225 9.70 -8.47 -14.24
C GLU A 225 8.67 -8.49 -13.09
N ILE A 226 8.06 -9.65 -12.77
CA ILE A 226 7.20 -9.79 -11.59
C ILE A 226 8.00 -9.50 -10.31
N LYS A 227 9.17 -10.13 -10.15
CA LYS A 227 10.03 -9.91 -8.98
C LYS A 227 10.48 -8.46 -8.86
N LYS A 228 10.81 -7.79 -9.97
CA LYS A 228 11.16 -6.38 -9.99
C LYS A 228 10.01 -5.50 -9.52
N TRP A 229 8.80 -5.79 -9.99
CA TRP A 229 7.58 -5.08 -9.58
C TRP A 229 7.26 -5.30 -8.09
N ILE A 230 7.38 -6.54 -7.57
CA ILE A 230 7.22 -6.85 -6.13
C ILE A 230 8.23 -6.05 -5.30
N ASN A 231 9.52 -6.07 -5.68
CA ASN A 231 10.57 -5.35 -4.97
C ASN A 231 10.35 -3.82 -4.97
N GLU A 232 9.89 -3.25 -6.09
CA GLU A 232 9.53 -1.84 -6.16
C GLU A 232 8.36 -1.52 -5.23
N ARG A 233 7.28 -2.31 -5.28
CA ARG A 233 6.11 -2.16 -4.41
C ARG A 233 6.51 -2.23 -2.94
N GLU A 234 7.30 -3.23 -2.55
CA GLU A 234 7.83 -3.35 -1.19
C GLU A 234 8.71 -2.16 -0.80
N GLY A 235 9.57 -1.68 -1.70
CA GLY A 235 10.42 -0.52 -1.44
C GLY A 235 9.60 0.74 -1.13
N LEU A 236 8.48 0.92 -1.83
CA LEU A 236 7.54 2.01 -1.59
C LEU A 236 6.83 1.84 -0.24
N THR A 237 6.42 0.63 0.14
CA THR A 237 5.68 0.38 1.39
C THR A 237 6.56 0.26 2.64
N LYS A 238 7.85 -0.08 2.51
CA LYS A 238 8.82 -0.15 3.62
C LYS A 238 9.01 1.20 4.33
N HIS A 239 8.89 2.32 3.61
CA HIS A 239 8.93 3.65 4.23
C HIS A 239 7.71 3.97 5.11
N ALA A 240 6.59 3.25 4.97
CA ALA A 240 5.45 3.37 5.89
C ALA A 240 5.68 2.65 7.24
N GLY A 241 6.70 1.78 7.32
CA GLY A 241 7.12 1.04 8.52
C GLY A 241 7.83 1.86 9.60
N ILE A 242 7.69 3.20 9.61
CA ILE A 242 8.30 4.06 10.63
C ILE A 242 7.71 3.79 12.03
N TYR A 243 6.62 3.03 12.12
CA TYR A 243 6.02 2.58 13.37
C TYR A 243 6.36 1.13 13.77
N SER A 244 7.17 0.39 13.00
CA SER A 244 7.53 -1.00 13.32
C SER A 244 9.02 -1.25 13.56
N GLU A 245 9.91 -0.32 13.16
CA GLU A 245 11.36 -0.49 13.38
C GLU A 245 11.96 0.65 14.21
N HIS A 246 11.77 0.61 15.52
CA HIS A 246 12.77 1.10 16.48
C HIS A 246 13.36 -0.09 17.24
N LYS A 247 14.19 -0.88 16.54
CA LYS A 247 15.11 -1.80 17.25
C LYS A 247 16.01 -0.97 18.16
N LYS A 248 15.83 -1.15 19.47
CA LYS A 248 16.72 -0.66 20.52
C LYS A 248 18.18 -0.90 20.11
N SER A 249 18.92 0.18 19.89
CA SER A 249 20.38 0.13 20.01
C SER A 249 20.71 0.06 21.50
N HIS A 250 20.90 -1.16 22.02
CA HIS A 250 21.65 -1.44 23.25
C HIS A 250 22.54 -2.65 23.03
#